data_AF-A0A524KR29-F1
#
_entry.id   AF-A0A524KR29-F1
#
_cell.length_a   1.000
_cell.length_b   1.000
_cell.length_c   1.000
_cell.angle_alpha   90.00
_cell.angle_beta   90.00
_cell.angle_gamma   90.00
#
_symmetry.space_group_name_H-M   'P 1'
#
loop_
_entity.id
_entity.type
_entity.pdbx_description
1 polymer ?
#
loop_
_entity_poly.entity_id
_entity_poly.type
_entity_poly.pdbx_seq_one_letter_code
_entity_poly.pdbx_strand_id
1 'polypeptide(L)'
;MFRRTVERIEVVQVAADEPVRIDDLISPLRYDVLIRQRFLSLLAESPEMLVGDLSPLLELPPSRDYFAWFQSVVVPRFMPGLVGRPEEISAAFEVRVRASIDLLRSVERSGFDSNNPIMLRTGKRIEATATGKRLARGIYIGDGCHRTALLRARGVTVLEPGSYRLERERRFQPLDNTTILLRAQPIGAVAYWGFMALSYGALVAADRSGPAAGAASADPERFAEMTAIASLDTPLLRK
;
A
#
# COMPACT_ATOMS: atom_id res chain seq x y z
N MET A 1 21.60 -34.02 9.82
CA MET A 1 20.48 -33.41 10.55
C MET A 1 20.83 -31.94 10.83
N PHE A 2 20.46 -31.00 9.96
CA PHE A 2 20.79 -29.58 10.14
C PHE A 2 19.76 -28.91 11.06
N ARG A 3 20.14 -28.64 12.31
CA ARG A 3 19.39 -27.75 13.22
C ARG A 3 19.53 -26.33 12.69
N ARG A 4 18.48 -25.82 12.02
CA ARG A 4 18.37 -24.42 11.63
C ARG A 4 17.96 -23.64 12.89
N THR A 5 18.93 -23.04 13.57
CA THR A 5 18.65 -22.11 14.68
C THR A 5 17.92 -20.91 14.08
N VAL A 6 16.64 -20.76 14.39
CA VAL A 6 15.88 -19.56 14.02
C VAL A 6 16.41 -18.45 14.91
N GLU A 7 17.26 -17.55 14.37
CA GLU A 7 17.61 -16.31 15.06
C GLU A 7 16.30 -15.59 15.41
N ARG A 8 16.08 -15.39 16.71
CA ARG A 8 14.93 -14.64 17.20
C ARG A 8 15.13 -13.19 16.74
N ILE A 9 14.34 -12.75 15.77
CA ILE A 9 14.34 -11.36 15.32
C ILE A 9 13.81 -10.53 16.48
N GLU A 10 14.69 -9.77 17.12
CA GLU A 10 14.30 -8.79 18.12
C GLU A 10 13.63 -7.62 17.40
N VAL A 11 12.30 -7.53 17.53
CA VAL A 11 11.49 -6.42 17.01
C VAL A 11 11.26 -5.47 18.18
N VAL A 12 11.76 -4.25 18.06
CA VAL A 12 11.52 -3.19 19.05
C VAL A 12 10.48 -2.24 18.50
N GLN A 13 9.39 -2.06 19.24
CA GLN A 13 8.40 -1.03 18.95
C GLN A 13 8.76 0.25 19.70
N VAL A 14 8.85 1.36 18.98
CA VAL A 14 9.10 2.69 19.54
C VAL A 14 7.95 3.64 19.22
N ALA A 15 7.74 4.61 20.12
CA ALA A 15 6.83 5.71 19.86
C ALA A 15 7.31 6.54 18.66
N ALA A 16 6.34 7.09 17.94
CA ALA A 16 6.58 8.08 16.91
C ALA A 16 6.97 9.42 17.54
N ASP A 17 7.98 10.08 16.98
CA ASP A 17 8.47 11.40 17.39
C ASP A 17 8.43 12.44 16.25
N GLU A 18 8.28 12.00 15.00
CA GLU A 18 8.31 12.85 13.83
C GLU A 18 7.05 12.71 12.95
N PRO A 19 6.60 13.77 12.28
CA PRO A 19 5.56 13.68 11.27
C PRO A 19 6.07 12.93 10.03
N VAL A 20 5.24 12.05 9.44
CA VAL A 20 5.60 11.27 8.24
C VAL A 20 4.61 11.53 7.11
N ARG A 21 5.11 11.95 5.94
CA ARG A 21 4.25 12.14 4.76
C ARG A 21 3.69 10.81 4.27
N ILE A 22 2.36 10.71 4.18
CA ILE A 22 1.65 9.49 3.78
C ILE A 22 2.07 9.02 2.38
N ASP A 23 2.21 9.96 1.46
CA ASP A 23 2.58 9.65 0.07
C ASP A 23 3.96 8.98 -0.03
N ASP A 24 4.89 9.30 0.89
CA ASP A 24 6.19 8.62 0.98
C ASP A 24 6.13 7.20 1.54
N LEU A 25 5.06 6.86 2.26
CA LEU A 25 4.82 5.48 2.68
C LEU A 25 4.20 4.65 1.56
N ILE A 26 3.58 5.32 0.57
CA ILE A 26 2.80 4.70 -0.49
C ILE A 26 3.65 4.48 -1.75
N SER A 27 4.14 5.57 -2.35
CA SER A 27 4.84 5.52 -3.63
C SER A 27 6.32 5.31 -3.43
N PRO A 28 7.02 4.38 -4.12
CA PRO A 28 6.59 3.63 -5.28
C PRO A 28 6.26 2.15 -5.00
N LEU A 29 6.26 1.69 -3.74
CA LEU A 29 6.19 0.26 -3.41
C LEU A 29 4.78 -0.28 -3.09
N ARG A 30 3.82 0.61 -2.81
CA ARG A 30 2.52 0.26 -2.21
C ARG A 30 1.35 0.81 -3.02
N TYR A 31 1.34 0.60 -4.34
CA TYR A 31 0.17 0.93 -5.19
C TYR A 31 -1.15 0.33 -4.65
N ASP A 32 -1.06 -0.77 -3.89
CA ASP A 32 -2.21 -1.37 -3.20
C ASP A 32 -2.95 -0.42 -2.25
N VAL A 33 -2.28 0.60 -1.70
CA VAL A 33 -2.94 1.60 -0.85
C VAL A 33 -3.88 2.49 -1.68
N LEU A 34 -3.54 2.81 -2.93
CA LEU A 34 -4.42 3.58 -3.81
C LEU A 34 -5.64 2.76 -4.25
N ILE A 35 -5.49 1.45 -4.46
CA ILE A 35 -6.63 0.55 -4.74
C ILE A 35 -7.60 0.55 -3.55
N ARG A 36 -7.07 0.35 -2.34
CA ARG A 36 -7.86 0.41 -1.10
C ARG A 36 -8.54 1.75 -0.93
N GLN A 37 -7.85 2.85 -1.24
CA GLN A 37 -8.42 4.18 -1.16
C GLN A 37 -9.62 4.32 -2.08
N ARG A 38 -9.49 3.98 -3.38
CA ARG A 38 -10.60 4.04 -4.33
C ARG A 38 -11.80 3.21 -3.89
N PHE A 39 -11.54 2.01 -3.36
CA PHE A 39 -12.60 1.16 -2.82
C PHE A 39 -13.27 1.77 -1.58
N LEU A 40 -12.50 2.31 -0.63
CA LEU A 40 -13.07 2.95 0.56
C LEU A 40 -13.85 4.23 0.22
N SER A 41 -13.39 5.02 -0.75
CA SER A 41 -14.13 6.17 -1.29
C SER A 41 -15.47 5.73 -1.88
N LEU A 42 -15.47 4.66 -2.69
CA LEU A 42 -16.71 4.07 -3.21
C LEU A 42 -17.69 3.69 -2.08
N LEU A 43 -17.21 3.04 -1.02
CA LEU A 43 -18.07 2.69 0.12
C LEU A 43 -18.67 3.93 0.79
N ALA A 44 -17.87 4.99 0.97
CA ALA A 44 -18.32 6.24 1.59
C ALA A 44 -19.34 7.00 0.71
N GLU A 45 -19.24 6.89 -0.61
CA GLU A 45 -20.11 7.55 -1.58
C GLU A 45 -21.42 6.79 -1.86
N SER A 46 -21.52 5.53 -1.45
CA SER A 46 -22.68 4.66 -1.71
C SER A 46 -23.21 3.97 -0.44
N PRO A 47 -23.59 4.71 0.62
CA PRO A 47 -24.02 4.16 1.90
C PRO A 47 -25.26 3.23 1.78
N GLU A 48 -26.13 3.48 0.80
CA GLU A 48 -27.31 2.67 0.50
C GLU A 48 -26.95 1.26 0.04
N MET A 49 -25.80 1.08 -0.63
CA MET A 49 -25.31 -0.23 -1.08
C MET A 49 -24.65 -1.03 0.04
N LEU A 50 -24.50 -0.45 1.23
CA LEU A 50 -23.88 -1.12 2.39
C LEU A 50 -24.89 -1.84 3.29
N VAL A 51 -26.17 -1.83 2.90
CA VAL A 51 -27.27 -2.46 3.63
C VAL A 51 -27.82 -3.61 2.78
N GLY A 52 -27.65 -4.85 3.26
CA GLY A 52 -28.19 -6.04 2.59
C GLY A 52 -27.22 -6.67 1.59
N ASP A 53 -27.69 -6.91 0.37
CA ASP A 53 -26.94 -7.61 -0.69
C ASP A 53 -25.82 -6.73 -1.26
N LEU A 54 -24.58 -7.22 -1.14
CA LEU A 54 -23.38 -6.52 -1.62
C LEU A 54 -23.10 -6.77 -3.11
N SER A 55 -23.85 -7.65 -3.79
CA SER A 55 -23.58 -8.02 -5.18
C SER A 55 -23.49 -6.82 -6.14
N PRO A 56 -24.40 -5.82 -6.09
CA PRO A 56 -24.29 -4.64 -6.96
C PRO A 56 -23.00 -3.84 -6.73
N LEU A 57 -22.58 -3.70 -5.47
CA LEU A 57 -21.33 -3.03 -5.10
C LEU A 57 -20.11 -3.77 -5.65
N LEU A 58 -20.12 -5.10 -5.61
CA LEU A 58 -18.98 -5.94 -6.05
C LEU A 58 -18.77 -5.89 -7.58
N GLU A 59 -19.79 -5.51 -8.34
CA GLU A 59 -19.69 -5.33 -9.79
C GLU A 59 -19.03 -4.01 -10.22
N LEU A 60 -18.87 -3.06 -9.29
CA LEU A 60 -18.29 -1.74 -9.62
C LEU A 60 -16.77 -1.85 -9.86
N PRO A 61 -16.18 -1.07 -10.78
CA PRO A 61 -14.77 -1.17 -11.11
C PRO A 61 -13.80 -1.08 -9.92
N PRO A 62 -13.97 -0.17 -8.93
CA PRO A 62 -13.10 -0.15 -7.74
C PRO A 62 -13.16 -1.44 -6.91
N SER A 63 -14.32 -2.11 -6.86
CA SER A 63 -14.47 -3.40 -6.18
C SER A 63 -13.74 -4.52 -6.91
N ARG A 64 -13.75 -4.50 -8.25
CA ARG A 64 -13.00 -5.46 -9.08
C ARG A 64 -11.48 -5.28 -8.93
N ASP A 65 -10.98 -4.05 -8.95
CA ASP A 65 -9.57 -3.74 -8.64
C ASP A 65 -9.18 -4.24 -7.24
N TYR A 66 -10.06 -4.03 -6.28
CA TYR A 66 -9.86 -4.44 -4.89
C TYR A 66 -9.87 -5.96 -4.73
N PHE A 67 -10.73 -6.67 -5.47
CA PHE A 67 -10.72 -8.12 -5.54
C PHE A 67 -9.43 -8.65 -6.17
N ALA A 68 -8.98 -8.07 -7.28
CA ALA A 68 -7.73 -8.44 -7.93
C ALA A 68 -6.52 -8.25 -6.99
N TRP A 69 -6.49 -7.16 -6.23
CA TRP A 69 -5.51 -6.97 -5.16
C TRP A 69 -5.60 -8.06 -4.09
N PHE A 70 -6.80 -8.37 -3.59
CA PHE A 70 -7.00 -9.38 -2.56
C PHE A 70 -6.49 -10.75 -3.03
N GLN A 71 -6.87 -11.16 -4.24
CA GLN A 71 -6.47 -12.43 -4.83
C GLN A 71 -4.96 -12.51 -5.12
N SER A 72 -4.34 -11.44 -5.60
CA SER A 72 -2.92 -11.46 -6.01
C SER A 72 -1.93 -11.19 -4.87
N VAL A 73 -2.35 -10.46 -3.84
CA VAL A 73 -1.47 -10.03 -2.74
C VAL A 73 -1.85 -10.69 -1.42
N VAL A 74 -3.13 -10.71 -1.05
CA VAL A 74 -3.54 -11.21 0.27
C VAL A 74 -3.56 -12.72 0.31
N VAL A 75 -4.21 -13.37 -0.67
CA VAL A 75 -4.39 -14.82 -0.68
C VAL A 75 -3.06 -15.56 -0.65
N PRO A 76 -2.07 -15.31 -1.55
CA PRO A 76 -0.83 -16.08 -1.55
C PRO A 76 0.02 -15.86 -0.30
N ARG A 77 -0.10 -14.67 0.34
CA ARG A 77 0.74 -14.28 1.47
C ARG A 77 0.17 -14.71 2.82
N PHE A 78 -1.14 -14.58 3.01
CA PHE A 78 -1.79 -14.75 4.31
C PHE A 78 -2.79 -15.91 4.35
N MET A 79 -3.23 -16.39 3.19
CA MET A 79 -4.21 -17.48 3.07
C MET A 79 -3.76 -18.50 2.01
N PRO A 80 -2.52 -19.03 2.07
CA PRO A 80 -1.96 -19.85 0.99
C PRO A 80 -2.78 -21.11 0.70
N GLY A 81 -3.53 -21.64 1.69
CA GLY A 81 -4.44 -22.77 1.51
C GLY A 81 -5.61 -22.51 0.57
N LEU A 82 -5.96 -21.23 0.31
CA LEU A 82 -7.04 -20.85 -0.61
C LEU A 82 -6.56 -20.71 -2.06
N VAL A 83 -5.26 -20.80 -2.34
CA VAL A 83 -4.73 -20.66 -3.70
C VAL A 83 -5.33 -21.75 -4.60
N GLY A 84 -5.91 -21.33 -5.72
CA GLY A 84 -6.59 -22.23 -6.67
C GLY A 84 -8.01 -22.63 -6.27
N ARG A 85 -8.61 -22.03 -5.24
CA ARG A 85 -9.96 -22.34 -4.74
C ARG A 85 -10.90 -21.14 -4.93
N PRO A 86 -11.44 -20.91 -6.14
CA PRO A 86 -12.13 -19.67 -6.48
C PRO A 86 -13.35 -19.39 -5.59
N GLU A 87 -14.15 -20.40 -5.25
CA GLU A 87 -15.33 -20.24 -4.40
C GLU A 87 -14.95 -19.82 -2.97
N GLU A 88 -13.93 -20.46 -2.38
CA GLU A 88 -13.43 -20.11 -1.05
C GLU A 88 -12.78 -18.72 -1.02
N ILE A 89 -12.11 -18.33 -2.12
CA ILE A 89 -11.56 -16.98 -2.29
C ILE A 89 -12.68 -15.94 -2.30
N SER A 90 -13.78 -16.18 -3.03
CA SER A 90 -14.92 -15.27 -3.08
C SER A 90 -15.56 -15.08 -1.71
N ALA A 91 -15.78 -16.17 -0.96
CA ALA A 91 -16.30 -16.10 0.41
C ALA A 91 -15.36 -15.33 1.36
N ALA A 92 -14.05 -15.58 1.29
CA ALA A 92 -13.06 -14.85 2.07
C ALA A 92 -12.99 -13.36 1.70
N PHE A 93 -13.23 -13.03 0.42
CA PHE A 93 -13.29 -11.65 -0.03
C PHE A 93 -14.51 -10.92 0.50
N GLU A 94 -15.67 -11.56 0.58
CA GLU A 94 -16.86 -10.96 1.18
C GLU A 94 -16.60 -10.58 2.64
N VAL A 95 -15.97 -11.48 3.42
CA VAL A 95 -15.54 -11.18 4.79
C VAL A 95 -14.59 -9.98 4.83
N ARG A 96 -13.65 -9.89 3.88
CA ARG A 96 -12.74 -8.74 3.76
C ARG A 96 -13.48 -7.43 3.44
N VAL A 97 -14.52 -7.47 2.61
CA VAL A 97 -15.34 -6.29 2.28
C VAL A 97 -16.11 -5.83 3.51
N ARG A 98 -16.75 -6.74 4.25
CA ARG A 98 -17.45 -6.43 5.50
C ARG A 98 -16.52 -5.77 6.51
N ALA A 99 -15.31 -6.30 6.70
CA ALA A 99 -14.30 -5.67 7.57
C ALA A 99 -13.90 -4.25 7.12
N SER A 100 -13.84 -3.98 5.81
CA SER A 100 -13.59 -2.63 5.29
C SER A 100 -14.76 -1.66 5.59
N ILE A 101 -16.01 -2.13 5.48
CA ILE A 101 -17.21 -1.37 5.83
C ILE A 101 -17.20 -1.03 7.33
N ASP A 102 -16.88 -2.00 8.19
CA ASP A 102 -16.82 -1.80 9.64
C ASP A 102 -15.73 -0.79 10.02
N LEU A 103 -14.56 -0.86 9.38
CA LEU A 103 -13.50 0.13 9.55
C LEU A 103 -13.97 1.54 9.16
N LEU A 104 -14.59 1.68 7.98
CA LEU A 104 -15.12 2.96 7.51
C LEU A 104 -16.10 3.55 8.54
N ARG A 105 -17.11 2.77 8.94
CA ARG A 105 -18.13 3.16 9.92
C ARG A 105 -17.53 3.53 11.27
N SER A 106 -16.54 2.77 11.74
CA SER A 106 -15.85 3.06 13.00
C SER A 106 -15.17 4.43 12.96
N VAL A 107 -14.49 4.73 11.86
CA VAL A 107 -13.73 5.98 11.68
C VAL A 107 -14.62 7.17 11.33
N GLU A 108 -15.78 6.96 10.71
CA GLU A 108 -16.85 7.97 10.59
C GLU A 108 -17.43 8.35 11.94
N ARG A 109 -17.68 7.35 12.80
CA ARG A 109 -18.30 7.57 14.10
C ARG A 109 -17.38 8.25 15.10
N SER A 110 -16.12 7.82 15.16
CA SER A 110 -15.21 8.14 16.28
C SER A 110 -13.91 8.80 15.86
N GLY A 111 -13.70 9.01 14.56
CA GLY A 111 -12.40 9.44 14.02
C GLY A 111 -11.36 8.31 14.03
N PHE A 112 -10.09 8.67 13.79
CA PHE A 112 -8.98 7.72 13.85
C PHE A 112 -8.68 7.34 15.30
N ASP A 113 -8.65 6.05 15.59
CA ASP A 113 -8.34 5.53 16.92
C ASP A 113 -6.83 5.35 17.11
N SER A 114 -6.22 6.23 17.92
CA SER A 114 -4.79 6.19 18.24
C SER A 114 -4.38 4.99 19.12
N ASN A 115 -5.33 4.30 19.75
CA ASN A 115 -5.05 3.04 20.45
C ASN A 115 -4.79 1.88 19.47
N ASN A 116 -5.23 2.05 18.23
CA ASN A 116 -4.92 1.18 17.10
C ASN A 116 -4.06 1.97 16.10
N PRO A 117 -2.75 2.17 16.39
CA PRO A 117 -1.87 2.95 15.53
C PRO A 117 -1.54 2.21 14.22
N ILE A 118 -1.19 2.97 13.18
CA ILE A 118 -0.57 2.41 11.97
C ILE A 118 0.83 1.90 12.35
N MET A 119 1.20 0.69 11.90
CA MET A 119 2.54 0.17 12.16
C MET A 119 3.45 0.48 10.98
N LEU A 120 4.44 1.33 11.21
CA LEU A 120 5.55 1.53 10.28
C LEU A 120 6.70 0.61 10.64
N ARG A 121 7.52 0.26 9.67
CA ARG A 121 8.68 -0.61 9.81
C ARG A 121 9.93 0.07 9.27
N THR A 122 11.04 -0.22 9.91
CA THR A 122 12.38 0.20 9.51
C THR A 122 13.41 -0.85 9.92
N GLY A 123 14.67 -0.66 9.52
CA GLY A 123 15.75 -1.43 10.08
C GLY A 123 17.11 -0.76 9.98
N LYS A 124 18.07 -1.24 10.79
CA LYS A 124 19.46 -0.75 10.77
C LYS A 124 20.09 -0.92 9.40
N ARG A 125 19.72 -1.99 8.69
CA ARG A 125 20.03 -2.22 7.29
C ARG A 125 18.75 -2.41 6.51
N ILE A 126 18.48 -1.50 5.58
CA ILE A 126 17.40 -1.64 4.60
C ILE A 126 17.95 -2.42 3.40
N GLU A 127 17.34 -3.57 3.11
CA GLU A 127 17.69 -4.41 1.97
C GLU A 127 16.88 -4.01 0.73
N ALA A 128 17.33 -4.43 -0.44
CA ALA A 128 16.51 -4.29 -1.65
C ALA A 128 15.23 -5.12 -1.49
N THR A 129 14.13 -4.68 -2.09
CA THR A 129 12.90 -5.47 -2.19
C THR A 129 13.19 -6.80 -2.90
N ALA A 130 12.27 -7.78 -2.78
CA ALA A 130 12.38 -9.05 -3.50
C ALA A 130 12.42 -8.89 -5.03
N THR A 131 12.03 -7.73 -5.54
CA THR A 131 12.02 -7.34 -6.95
C THR A 131 13.25 -6.54 -7.37
N GLY A 132 14.18 -6.29 -6.44
CA GLY A 132 15.45 -5.60 -6.68
C GLY A 132 15.42 -4.09 -6.51
N LYS A 133 14.28 -3.48 -6.15
CA LYS A 133 14.18 -2.03 -5.93
C LYS A 133 14.94 -1.64 -4.66
N ARG A 134 15.66 -0.52 -4.73
CA ARG A 134 16.33 0.13 -3.60
C ARG A 134 15.81 1.54 -3.46
N LEU A 135 15.54 1.93 -2.22
CA LEU A 135 15.11 3.28 -1.90
C LEU A 135 16.04 3.86 -0.83
N ALA A 136 16.29 5.16 -0.91
CA ALA A 136 17.06 5.97 0.02
C ALA A 136 16.36 6.15 1.38
N ARG A 137 15.02 6.13 1.39
CA ARG A 137 14.25 6.29 2.63
C ARG A 137 14.30 5.07 3.55
N GLY A 138 14.17 5.34 4.85
CA GLY A 138 14.31 4.33 5.90
C GLY A 138 13.02 3.76 6.49
N ILE A 139 11.84 4.35 6.21
CA ILE A 139 10.58 4.00 6.87
C ILE A 139 9.56 3.54 5.83
N TYR A 140 8.82 2.48 6.17
CA TYR A 140 7.88 1.79 5.29
C TYR A 140 6.60 1.42 6.03
N ILE A 141 5.47 1.34 5.34
CA ILE A 141 4.24 0.85 5.97
C ILE A 141 4.26 -0.68 6.15
N GLY A 142 4.11 -1.13 7.39
CA GLY A 142 4.06 -2.53 7.79
C GLY A 142 2.64 -3.05 7.92
N ASP A 143 1.85 -2.45 8.81
CA ASP A 143 0.42 -2.74 9.04
C ASP A 143 -0.42 -1.45 9.05
N GLY A 144 -1.73 -1.58 8.82
CA GLY A 144 -2.66 -0.45 8.82
C GLY A 144 -2.89 0.16 7.45
N CYS A 145 -2.62 -0.56 6.37
CA CYS A 145 -2.75 -0.02 5.00
C CYS A 145 -4.17 0.41 4.62
N HIS A 146 -5.22 -0.23 5.18
CA HIS A 146 -6.60 0.26 5.05
C HIS A 146 -6.84 1.55 5.83
N ARG A 147 -6.27 1.68 7.03
CA ARG A 147 -6.34 2.91 7.84
C ARG A 147 -5.62 4.06 7.12
N THR A 148 -4.43 3.83 6.60
CA THR A 148 -3.69 4.80 5.78
C THR A 148 -4.47 5.20 4.52
N ALA A 149 -5.06 4.23 3.81
CA ALA A 149 -5.90 4.51 2.65
C ALA A 149 -7.10 5.38 3.00
N LEU A 150 -7.76 5.11 4.13
CA LEU A 150 -8.91 5.89 4.61
C LEU A 150 -8.51 7.31 5.01
N LEU A 151 -7.41 7.47 5.74
CA LEU A 151 -6.88 8.80 6.11
C LEU A 151 -6.58 9.62 4.85
N ARG A 152 -5.91 9.01 3.86
CA ARG A 152 -5.62 9.66 2.58
C ARG A 152 -6.89 10.02 1.80
N ALA A 153 -7.90 9.15 1.80
CA ALA A 153 -9.21 9.44 1.18
C ALA A 153 -9.87 10.70 1.76
N ARG A 154 -9.63 10.96 3.05
CA ARG A 154 -10.12 12.14 3.77
C ARG A 154 -9.21 13.37 3.67
N GLY A 155 -8.20 13.34 2.80
CA GLY A 155 -7.29 14.46 2.57
C GLY A 155 -6.17 14.59 3.61
N VAL A 156 -5.98 13.61 4.50
CA VAL A 156 -4.82 13.59 5.39
C VAL A 156 -3.57 13.29 4.58
N THR A 157 -2.56 14.16 4.68
CA THR A 157 -1.29 14.07 3.93
C THR A 157 -0.12 13.64 4.80
N VAL A 158 -0.24 13.76 6.12
CA VAL A 158 0.81 13.51 7.11
C VAL A 158 0.26 12.63 8.24
N LEU A 159 1.03 11.62 8.65
CA LEU A 159 0.80 10.90 9.90
C LEU A 159 1.52 11.64 11.02
N GLU A 160 0.75 12.21 11.95
CA GLU A 160 1.30 12.87 13.12
C GLU A 160 1.82 11.85 14.15
N PRO A 161 2.78 12.24 15.02
CA PRO A 161 3.14 11.47 16.20
C PRO A 161 1.89 11.03 16.99
N GLY A 162 1.87 9.77 17.41
CA GLY A 162 0.70 9.16 18.05
C GLY A 162 -0.29 8.50 17.09
N SER A 163 -0.25 8.80 15.79
CA SER A 163 -1.05 8.10 14.77
C SER A 163 -0.40 6.81 14.28
N TYR A 164 0.89 6.62 14.62
CA TYR A 164 1.65 5.44 14.24
C TYR A 164 2.64 5.00 15.32
N ARG A 165 3.16 3.78 15.15
CA ARG A 165 4.27 3.21 15.90
C ARG A 165 5.30 2.68 14.92
N LEU A 166 6.57 2.67 15.33
CA LEU A 166 7.67 2.23 14.49
C LEU A 166 8.27 0.94 15.03
N GLU A 167 8.20 -0.12 14.22
CA GLU A 167 8.91 -1.38 14.42
C GLU A 167 10.31 -1.31 13.81
N ARG A 168 11.31 -1.57 14.64
CA ARG A 168 12.72 -1.54 14.24
C ARG A 168 13.28 -2.96 14.22
N GLU A 169 13.83 -3.36 13.08
CA GLU A 169 14.50 -4.64 12.89
C GLU A 169 16.00 -4.46 12.59
N ARG A 170 16.80 -5.51 12.77
CA ARG A 170 18.22 -5.45 12.39
C ARG A 170 18.41 -5.35 10.87
N ARG A 171 17.66 -6.16 10.12
CA ARG A 171 17.61 -6.17 8.66
C ARG A 171 16.16 -6.15 8.25
N PHE A 172 15.80 -5.20 7.39
CA PHE A 172 14.44 -5.04 6.92
C PHE A 172 14.41 -5.06 5.40
N GLN A 173 13.59 -5.95 4.83
CA GLN A 173 13.31 -5.99 3.40
C GLN A 173 11.91 -5.41 3.15
N PRO A 174 11.79 -4.26 2.45
CA PRO A 174 10.48 -3.69 2.15
C PRO A 174 9.64 -4.56 1.21
N LEU A 175 8.33 -4.54 1.42
CA LEU A 175 7.37 -5.19 0.53
C LEU A 175 7.15 -4.34 -0.72
N ASP A 176 7.21 -4.98 -1.89
CA ASP A 176 6.87 -4.38 -3.18
C ASP A 176 5.57 -4.99 -3.71
N ASN A 177 4.45 -4.43 -3.27
CA ASN A 177 3.14 -4.83 -3.78
C ASN A 177 2.87 -4.19 -5.15
N THR A 178 3.51 -3.07 -5.49
CA THR A 178 3.37 -2.43 -6.81
C THR A 178 3.75 -3.39 -7.92
N THR A 179 4.92 -4.03 -7.88
CA THR A 179 5.33 -4.97 -8.93
C THR A 179 4.44 -6.21 -9.00
N ILE A 180 3.92 -6.70 -7.87
CA ILE A 180 2.93 -7.80 -7.88
C ILE A 180 1.68 -7.37 -8.64
N LEU A 181 1.18 -6.17 -8.35
CA LEU A 181 -0.03 -5.64 -8.96
C LEU A 181 0.14 -5.30 -10.44
N LEU A 182 1.28 -4.74 -10.85
CA LEU A 182 1.61 -4.48 -12.26
C LEU A 182 1.50 -5.76 -13.12
N ARG A 183 1.85 -6.91 -12.54
CA ARG A 183 1.72 -8.21 -13.20
C ARG A 183 0.29 -8.75 -13.17
N ALA A 184 -0.41 -8.54 -12.06
CA ALA A 184 -1.73 -9.13 -11.82
C ALA A 184 -2.88 -8.41 -12.52
N GLN A 185 -2.79 -7.09 -12.73
CA GLN A 185 -3.90 -6.30 -13.27
C GLN A 185 -3.42 -5.18 -14.21
N PRO A 186 -4.29 -4.70 -15.13
CA PRO A 186 -3.93 -3.66 -16.08
C PRO A 186 -3.80 -2.28 -15.40
N ILE A 187 -2.61 -1.95 -14.90
CA ILE A 187 -2.29 -0.58 -14.48
C ILE A 187 -1.73 0.17 -15.69
N GLY A 188 -2.48 1.14 -16.20
CA GLY A 188 -2.06 1.98 -17.31
C GLY A 188 -0.95 2.95 -16.94
N ALA A 189 -0.19 3.40 -17.94
CA ALA A 189 0.95 4.29 -17.74
C ALA A 189 0.59 5.58 -16.98
N VAL A 190 -0.51 6.24 -17.33
CA VAL A 190 -0.97 7.48 -16.67
C VAL A 190 -1.19 7.25 -15.17
N ALA A 191 -1.88 6.16 -14.80
CA ALA A 191 -2.14 5.85 -13.39
C ALA A 191 -0.85 5.52 -12.62
N TYR A 192 0.07 4.80 -13.26
CA TYR A 192 1.37 4.49 -12.68
C TYR A 192 2.24 5.75 -12.47
N TRP A 193 2.32 6.64 -13.45
CA TRP A 193 3.12 7.86 -13.33
C TRP A 193 2.52 8.86 -12.35
N GLY A 194 1.19 8.98 -12.28
CA GLY A 194 0.51 9.72 -11.22
C GLY A 194 0.80 9.16 -9.82
N PHE A 195 0.92 7.83 -9.70
CA PHE A 195 1.37 7.19 -8.46
C PHE A 195 2.83 7.49 -8.13
N MET A 196 3.74 7.44 -9.11
CA MET A 196 5.15 7.79 -8.91
C MET A 196 5.29 9.26 -8.46
N ALA A 197 4.53 10.17 -9.07
CA ALA A 197 4.53 11.59 -8.75
C ALA A 197 4.30 11.91 -7.27
N LEU A 198 3.53 11.08 -6.56
CA LEU A 198 3.24 11.24 -5.13
C LEU A 198 4.52 11.43 -4.30
N SER A 199 5.54 10.60 -4.53
CA SER A 199 6.81 10.71 -3.80
C SER A 199 7.82 11.60 -4.48
N TYR A 200 7.82 11.65 -5.82
CA TYR A 200 8.86 12.32 -6.61
C TYR A 200 8.50 13.74 -7.05
N GLY A 201 7.53 14.38 -6.40
CA GLY A 201 7.39 15.84 -6.42
C GLY A 201 6.74 16.44 -7.66
N ALA A 202 5.92 15.68 -8.40
CA ALA A 202 5.10 16.25 -9.48
C ALA A 202 3.65 16.40 -9.01
N LEU A 203 3.04 17.57 -9.22
CA LEU A 203 1.63 17.80 -8.86
C LEU A 203 0.68 16.89 -9.66
N VAL A 204 1.01 16.66 -10.93
CA VAL A 204 0.31 15.75 -11.85
C VAL A 204 1.34 15.18 -12.83
N ALA A 205 1.23 13.89 -13.15
CA ALA A 205 2.09 13.23 -14.13
C ALA A 205 1.28 12.29 -15.02
N ALA A 206 1.22 12.59 -16.31
CA ALA A 206 0.68 11.67 -17.32
C ALA A 206 1.74 10.67 -17.82
N ASP A 207 3.01 11.03 -17.69
CA ASP A 207 4.15 10.26 -18.15
C ASP A 207 5.35 10.39 -17.19
N ARG A 208 6.48 9.79 -17.59
CA ARG A 208 7.73 9.79 -16.82
C ARG A 208 8.32 11.18 -16.62
N SER A 209 8.03 12.16 -17.47
CA SER A 209 8.65 13.49 -17.43
C SER A 209 8.29 14.26 -16.16
N GLY A 210 7.06 14.11 -15.67
CA GLY A 210 6.61 14.76 -14.43
C GLY A 210 7.44 14.34 -13.21
N PRO A 211 7.44 13.05 -12.82
CA PRO A 211 8.23 12.57 -11.68
C PRO A 211 9.74 12.76 -11.89
N ALA A 212 10.22 12.70 -13.13
CA ALA A 212 11.60 13.02 -13.48
C ALA A 212 11.96 14.47 -13.15
N ALA A 213 11.16 15.43 -13.57
CA ALA A 213 11.39 16.84 -13.31
C ALA A 213 11.32 17.15 -11.80
N GLY A 214 10.33 16.60 -11.10
CA GLY A 214 10.19 16.77 -9.64
C GLY A 214 11.32 16.11 -8.83
N ALA A 215 11.81 14.94 -9.26
CA ALA A 215 12.94 14.30 -8.60
C ALA A 215 14.26 15.05 -8.87
N ALA A 216 14.48 15.50 -10.11
CA ALA A 216 15.67 16.24 -10.49
C ALA A 216 15.77 17.61 -9.80
N SER A 217 14.63 18.25 -9.52
CA SER A 217 14.61 19.52 -8.78
C SER A 217 14.83 19.36 -7.28
N ALA A 218 14.49 18.19 -6.73
CA ALA A 218 14.68 17.91 -5.30
C ALA A 218 16.10 17.46 -4.98
N ASP A 219 16.61 16.42 -5.67
CA ASP A 219 17.89 15.78 -5.37
C ASP A 219 18.33 14.82 -6.51
N PRO A 220 19.56 14.92 -7.04
CA PRO A 220 20.12 13.97 -8.00
C PRO A 220 20.00 12.49 -7.58
N GLU A 221 20.12 12.16 -6.29
CA GLU A 221 19.98 10.79 -5.80
C GLU A 221 18.55 10.28 -5.95
N ARG A 222 17.56 11.14 -5.69
CA ARG A 222 16.13 10.84 -5.87
C ARG A 222 15.78 10.63 -7.33
N PHE A 223 16.41 11.39 -8.24
CA PHE A 223 16.24 11.19 -9.68
C PHE A 223 16.81 9.83 -10.14
N ALA A 224 17.99 9.46 -9.64
CA ALA A 224 18.61 8.17 -9.92
C ALA A 224 17.76 7.00 -9.38
N GLU A 225 17.27 7.12 -8.13
CA GLU A 225 16.33 6.18 -7.50
C GLU A 225 15.07 5.98 -8.37
N MET A 226 14.39 7.08 -8.73
CA MET A 226 13.18 7.03 -9.54
C MET A 226 13.43 6.36 -10.90
N THR A 227 14.53 6.71 -11.56
CA THR A 227 14.92 6.12 -12.86
C THR A 227 15.20 4.63 -12.76
N ALA A 228 15.90 4.19 -11.71
CA ALA A 228 16.16 2.77 -11.48
C ALA A 228 14.86 1.99 -11.26
N ILE A 229 13.93 2.53 -10.45
CA ILE A 229 12.63 1.90 -10.20
C ILE A 229 11.78 1.86 -11.47
N ALA A 230 11.71 2.97 -12.20
CA ALA A 230 11.03 3.05 -13.49
C ALA A 230 11.52 2.02 -14.50
N SER A 231 12.83 1.74 -14.53
CA SER A 231 13.40 0.75 -15.46
C SER A 231 12.93 -0.68 -15.18
N LEU A 232 12.59 -0.99 -13.92
CA LEU A 232 12.07 -2.29 -13.50
C LEU A 232 10.56 -2.41 -13.74
N ASP A 233 9.81 -1.33 -13.50
CA ASP A 233 8.34 -1.36 -13.54
C ASP A 233 7.75 -1.06 -14.92
N THR A 234 8.37 -0.19 -15.73
CA THR A 234 7.84 0.21 -17.05
C THR A 234 7.59 -0.98 -17.99
N PRO A 235 8.47 -2.00 -18.07
CA PRO A 235 8.21 -3.18 -18.90
C PRO A 235 6.99 -4.01 -18.46
N LEU A 236 6.51 -3.81 -17.23
CA LEU A 236 5.34 -4.50 -16.67
C LEU A 236 4.04 -3.72 -16.90
N LEU A 237 4.12 -2.46 -17.35
CA LEU A 237 2.95 -1.67 -17.68
C LEU A 237 2.27 -2.25 -18.92
N ARG A 238 0.93 -2.38 -18.85
CA ARG A 238 0.17 -2.75 -20.04
C ARG A 238 0.03 -1.54 -20.96
N LYS A 239 0.15 -1.79 -22.26
CA LYS A 239 -0.11 -0.80 -23.32
C LYS A 239 -1.58 -0.46 -23.39
#